data_AF-A0A9P0HK05-F1
#
_entry.id   AF-A0A9P0HK05-F1
#
_cell.length_a   1.000
_cell.length_b   1.000
_cell.length_c   1.000
_cell.angle_alpha   90.00
_cell.angle_beta   90.00
_cell.angle_gamma   90.00
#
_symmetry.space_group_name_H-M   'P 1'
#
loop_
_entity.id
_entity.type
_entity.pdbx_description
1 polymer ?
#
loop_
_entity_poly.entity_id
_entity_poly.type
_entity_poly.pdbx_seq_one_letter_code
_entity_poly.pdbx_strand_id
1 'polypeptide(L)'
;MSTGKRLAKRSIIGTRVCVRGDDGIYYSGVINAVKSCTNDSRYSVRFDPTPKAPAPKREYRDVELIGPGFQTMQGIRLLKGQRVYITYNGRETSGEVLHHRQDEDEVLISVNPPGAEVSHISL
;
A
#
# COMPACT_ATOMS: atom_id res chain seq x y z
N MET A 1 0.17 2.68 41.13
CA MET A 1 -0.13 3.81 40.22
C MET A 1 0.92 3.81 39.11
N SER A 2 0.61 3.24 37.94
CA SER A 2 1.47 3.29 36.75
C SER A 2 0.94 4.37 35.83
N THR A 3 1.61 5.51 35.86
CA THR A 3 1.35 6.71 35.07
C THR A 3 1.89 6.50 33.65
N GLY A 4 1.09 6.82 32.63
CA GLY A 4 1.59 7.06 31.28
C GLY A 4 1.38 5.95 30.25
N LYS A 5 0.14 5.45 30.06
CA LYS A 5 -0.20 4.79 28.80
C LYS A 5 -0.20 5.85 27.69
N ARG A 6 0.87 5.89 26.89
CA ARG A 6 0.85 6.61 25.61
C ARG A 6 -0.40 6.18 24.84
N LEU A 7 -1.19 7.14 24.38
CA LEU A 7 -2.31 6.89 23.49
C LEU A 7 -1.72 6.27 22.20
N ALA A 8 -2.08 5.02 21.89
CA ALA A 8 -1.60 4.29 20.71
C ALA A 8 -1.78 5.07 19.39
N LYS A 9 -2.64 6.10 19.39
CA LYS A 9 -2.94 6.98 18.25
C LYS A 9 -1.80 7.92 17.81
N ARG A 10 -0.71 8.08 18.57
CA ARG A 10 0.52 8.77 18.10
C ARG A 10 1.55 7.84 17.45
N SER A 11 1.34 6.52 17.49
CA SER A 11 2.32 5.54 16.98
C SER A 11 2.08 5.12 15.52
N ILE A 12 0.96 5.55 14.92
CA ILE A 12 0.51 5.08 13.60
C ILE A 12 0.82 6.06 12.46
N ILE A 13 1.11 7.32 12.78
CA ILE A 13 1.63 8.28 11.79
C ILE A 13 3.03 7.83 11.41
N GLY A 14 3.32 7.74 10.12
CA GLY A 14 4.54 7.15 9.59
C GLY A 14 4.39 5.68 9.17
N THR A 15 3.30 5.00 9.55
CA THR A 15 3.06 3.61 9.15
C THR A 15 2.80 3.52 7.64
N ARG A 16 3.51 2.58 7.00
CA ARG A 16 3.28 2.19 5.60
C ARG A 16 1.99 1.39 5.50
N VAL A 17 1.10 1.83 4.62
CA VAL A 17 -0.17 1.15 4.34
C VAL A 17 -0.44 1.12 2.85
N CYS A 18 -1.31 0.21 2.43
CA CYS A 18 -1.85 0.15 1.08
C CYS A 18 -3.35 0.47 1.11
N VAL A 19 -3.82 1.17 0.09
CA VAL A 19 -5.23 1.55 -0.08
C VAL A 19 -5.71 1.16 -1.47
N ARG A 20 -6.90 0.59 -1.56
CA ARG A 20 -7.53 0.27 -2.85
C ARG A 20 -8.00 1.56 -3.55
N GLY A 21 -7.48 1.82 -4.73
CA GLY A 21 -7.96 2.86 -5.64
C GLY A 21 -9.28 2.45 -6.31
N ASP A 22 -9.92 3.41 -6.96
CA ASP A 22 -11.21 3.19 -7.63
C ASP A 22 -11.06 2.28 -8.87
N ASP A 23 -9.84 2.12 -9.37
CA ASP A 23 -9.42 1.15 -10.41
C ASP A 23 -9.21 -0.28 -9.87
N GLY A 24 -9.31 -0.47 -8.55
CA GLY A 24 -9.08 -1.75 -7.88
C GLY A 24 -7.61 -2.07 -7.61
N ILE A 25 -6.67 -1.19 -7.99
CA ILE A 25 -5.24 -1.33 -7.69
C ILE A 25 -4.97 -0.82 -6.27
N TYR A 26 -4.08 -1.47 -5.56
CA TYR A 26 -3.62 -1.05 -4.24
C TYR A 26 -2.44 -0.09 -4.35
N TYR A 27 -2.59 1.09 -3.77
CA TYR A 27 -1.57 2.13 -3.76
C TYR A 27 -0.92 2.20 -2.39
N SER A 28 0.41 2.10 -2.37
CA SER A 28 1.21 2.26 -1.16
C SER A 28 1.33 3.73 -0.77
N GLY A 29 1.35 3.98 0.52
CA GLY A 29 1.52 5.30 1.08
C GLY A 29 1.87 5.25 2.56
N VAL A 30 1.89 6.43 3.16
CA VAL A 30 2.21 6.62 4.58
C VAL A 30 1.08 7.38 5.25
N ILE A 31 0.63 6.91 6.42
CA ILE A 31 -0.32 7.65 7.24
C ILE A 31 0.35 8.93 7.72
N ASN A 32 -0.22 10.09 7.38
CA ASN A 32 0.33 11.40 7.75
C ASN A 32 -0.51 12.14 8.80
N ALA A 33 -1.78 11.80 8.95
CA ALA A 33 -2.65 12.37 9.97
C ALA A 33 -3.71 11.36 10.42
N VAL A 34 -4.16 11.53 11.67
CA VAL A 34 -5.24 10.75 12.27
C VAL A 34 -6.26 11.72 12.85
N LYS A 35 -7.52 11.56 12.47
CA LYS A 35 -8.66 12.20 13.09
C LYS A 35 -9.43 11.15 13.88
N SER A 36 -9.41 11.31 15.20
CA SER A 36 -10.05 10.37 16.11
C SER A 36 -11.41 10.90 16.53
N CYS A 37 -12.49 10.29 16.06
CA CYS A 37 -13.83 10.48 16.62
C CYS A 37 -14.07 9.39 17.68
N THR A 38 -15.03 9.61 18.58
CA THR A 38 -15.27 8.75 19.77
C THR A 38 -15.45 7.26 19.42
N ASN A 39 -15.98 6.93 18.24
CA ASN A 39 -16.20 5.56 17.77
C ASN A 39 -15.68 5.28 16.34
N ASP A 40 -15.00 6.23 15.70
CA ASP A 40 -14.56 6.07 14.30
C ASP A 40 -13.23 6.82 14.09
N SER A 41 -12.18 6.08 13.74
CA SER A 41 -10.86 6.67 13.47
C SER A 41 -10.71 6.83 11.97
N ARG A 42 -10.32 8.04 11.56
CA ARG A 42 -10.11 8.41 10.17
C ARG A 42 -8.64 8.73 9.93
N TYR A 43 -8.09 8.18 8.86
CA TYR A 43 -6.67 8.24 8.56
C TYR A 43 -6.46 8.94 7.22
N SER A 44 -5.57 9.91 7.19
CA SER A 44 -5.10 10.48 5.94
C SER A 44 -3.84 9.75 5.49
N VAL A 45 -3.80 9.38 4.21
CA VAL A 45 -2.67 8.65 3.61
C VAL A 45 -2.05 9.52 2.54
N ARG A 46 -0.75 9.77 2.64
CA ARG A 46 0.05 10.36 1.58
C ARG A 46 0.60 9.22 0.73
N PHE A 47 0.08 9.09 -0.50
CA PHE A 47 0.52 8.08 -1.44
C PHE A 47 1.96 8.31 -1.90
N ASP A 48 2.61 7.22 -2.26
CA ASP A 48 3.87 7.27 -2.99
C ASP A 48 3.63 7.92 -4.36
N PRO A 49 4.61 8.69 -4.89
CA PRO A 49 4.48 9.28 -6.21
C PRO A 49 4.41 8.16 -7.26
N THR A 50 3.24 8.02 -7.89
CA THR A 50 3.04 7.16 -9.05
C THR A 50 2.16 7.92 -10.05
N PRO A 51 2.38 7.78 -11.38
CA PRO A 51 1.55 8.45 -12.39
C PRO A 51 0.06 8.11 -12.28
N LYS A 52 -0.25 6.93 -11.71
CA LYS A 52 -1.62 6.43 -11.52
C LYS A 52 -2.14 6.64 -10.10
N ALA A 53 -1.36 7.26 -9.22
CA ALA A 53 -1.78 7.46 -7.83
C ALA A 53 -3.12 8.22 -7.82
N PRO A 54 -4.14 7.71 -7.11
CA PRO A 54 -5.41 8.41 -7.03
C PRO A 54 -5.20 9.77 -6.38
N ALA A 55 -6.02 10.74 -6.75
CA ALA A 55 -6.11 11.98 -5.99
C ALA A 55 -6.36 11.60 -4.52
N PRO A 56 -5.57 12.14 -3.57
CA PRO A 56 -5.67 11.70 -2.18
C PRO A 56 -7.09 11.93 -1.67
N LYS A 57 -7.85 10.84 -1.42
CA LYS A 57 -9.07 10.96 -0.61
C LYS A 57 -8.65 11.53 0.74
N ARG A 58 -9.47 12.42 1.30
CA ARG A 58 -9.12 13.13 2.54
C ARG A 58 -8.87 12.15 3.69
N GLU A 59 -9.67 11.09 3.80
CA GLU A 59 -9.72 10.22 4.98
C GLU A 59 -10.20 8.79 4.65
N TYR A 60 -9.58 7.78 5.27
CA TYR A 60 -9.87 6.34 5.16
C TYR A 60 -10.22 5.75 6.54
N ARG A 61 -11.00 4.66 6.58
CA ARG A 61 -11.22 3.84 7.79
C ARG A 61 -10.19 2.73 7.92
N ASP A 62 -10.12 2.15 9.12
CA ASP A 62 -9.25 1.00 9.43
C ASP A 62 -9.48 -0.19 8.48
N VAL A 63 -10.74 -0.43 8.06
CA VAL A 63 -11.12 -1.52 7.14
C VAL A 63 -10.73 -1.26 5.68
N GLU A 64 -10.33 -0.04 5.35
CA GLU A 64 -9.92 0.36 3.99
C GLU A 64 -8.40 0.37 3.83
N LEU A 65 -7.66 0.22 4.94
CA LEU A 65 -6.22 0.20 4.98
C LEU A 65 -5.70 -1.22 5.14
N ILE A 66 -4.64 -1.55 4.42
CA ILE A 66 -3.88 -2.78 4.60
C ILE A 66 -2.50 -2.42 5.14
N GLY A 67 -2.08 -3.10 6.20
CA GLY A 67 -0.79 -2.88 6.83
C GLY A 67 -0.80 -3.17 8.33
N PRO A 68 0.32 -2.91 9.03
CA PRO A 68 0.43 -3.18 10.46
C PRO A 68 -0.65 -2.46 11.27
N GLY A 69 -1.47 -3.21 12.00
CA GLY A 69 -2.58 -2.68 12.79
C GLY A 69 -3.89 -2.45 12.02
N PHE A 70 -3.94 -2.86 10.74
CA PHE A 70 -5.11 -2.75 9.86
C PHE A 70 -5.44 -4.10 9.21
N GLN A 71 -6.13 -4.10 8.05
CA GLN A 71 -6.41 -5.33 7.30
C GLN A 71 -5.12 -6.00 6.83
N THR A 72 -5.19 -7.32 6.58
CA THR A 72 -4.10 -8.11 6.00
C THR A 72 -4.30 -8.26 4.49
N MET A 73 -3.25 -8.71 3.78
CA MET A 73 -3.32 -9.01 2.34
C MET A 73 -4.05 -10.32 2.00
N GLN A 74 -4.58 -11.04 3.00
CA GLN A 74 -5.17 -12.37 2.80
C GLN A 74 -6.44 -12.29 1.93
N GLY A 75 -6.54 -13.18 0.95
CA GLY A 75 -7.69 -13.26 0.04
C GLY A 75 -7.76 -12.14 -1.00
N ILE A 76 -6.71 -11.34 -1.15
CA ILE A 76 -6.67 -10.24 -2.12
C ILE A 76 -6.17 -10.74 -3.47
N ARG A 77 -6.95 -10.44 -4.52
CA ARG A 77 -6.53 -10.65 -5.89
C ARG A 77 -5.77 -9.43 -6.42
N LEU A 78 -4.47 -9.57 -6.60
CA LEU A 78 -3.65 -8.59 -7.33
C LEU A 78 -4.07 -8.47 -8.79
N LEU A 79 -4.18 -7.23 -9.28
CA LEU A 79 -4.55 -6.92 -10.66
C LEU A 79 -3.32 -6.73 -11.53
N LYS A 80 -3.47 -6.99 -12.84
CA LYS A 80 -2.44 -6.66 -13.83
C LYS A 80 -2.11 -5.16 -13.77
N GLY A 81 -0.83 -4.82 -13.77
CA GLY A 81 -0.39 -3.43 -13.61
C GLY A 81 -0.12 -2.99 -12.17
N GLN A 82 -0.43 -3.84 -11.18
CA GLN A 82 -0.15 -3.57 -9.78
C GLN A 82 1.36 -3.56 -9.54
N ARG A 83 1.88 -2.46 -8.98
CA ARG A 83 3.25 -2.42 -8.49
C ARG A 83 3.37 -3.25 -7.22
N VAL A 84 4.37 -4.11 -7.16
CA VAL A 84 4.71 -4.93 -5.99
C VAL A 84 6.19 -4.79 -5.67
N TYR A 85 6.56 -5.16 -4.45
CA TYR A 85 7.95 -5.21 -3.99
C TYR A 85 8.24 -6.64 -3.56
N ILE A 86 9.32 -7.20 -4.08
CA ILE A 86 9.76 -8.56 -3.78
C ILE A 86 11.23 -8.54 -3.36
N THR A 87 11.63 -9.56 -2.62
CA THR A 87 13.05 -9.82 -2.39
C THR A 87 13.58 -10.72 -3.51
N TYR A 88 14.48 -10.19 -4.33
CA TYR A 88 15.15 -10.92 -5.40
C TYR A 88 16.67 -10.77 -5.23
N ASN A 89 17.40 -11.87 -5.20
CA ASN A 89 18.85 -11.89 -4.98
C ASN A 89 19.30 -11.11 -3.72
N GLY A 90 18.54 -11.23 -2.62
CA GLY A 90 18.84 -10.57 -1.35
C GLY A 90 18.62 -9.05 -1.35
N ARG A 91 18.01 -8.48 -2.39
CA ARG A 91 17.64 -7.06 -2.47
C ARG A 91 16.15 -6.90 -2.69
N GLU A 92 15.55 -5.88 -2.06
CA GLU A 92 14.21 -5.46 -2.40
C GLU A 92 14.21 -4.87 -3.82
N THR A 93 13.34 -5.39 -4.68
CA THR A 93 13.15 -4.94 -6.06
C THR A 93 11.67 -4.73 -6.33
N SER A 94 11.33 -3.67 -7.05
CA SER A 94 9.95 -3.49 -7.50
C SER A 94 9.67 -4.23 -8.80
N GLY A 95 8.45 -4.73 -8.93
CA GLY A 95 7.94 -5.31 -10.17
C GLY A 95 6.49 -4.91 -10.43
N GLU A 96 5.98 -5.32 -11.58
CA GLU A 96 4.60 -5.11 -12.00
C GLU A 96 3.92 -6.47 -12.19
N VAL A 97 2.72 -6.63 -11.63
CA VAL A 97 1.93 -7.86 -11.79
C VAL A 97 1.49 -8.01 -13.25
N LEU A 98 1.82 -9.15 -13.84
CA LEU A 98 1.35 -9.55 -15.16
C LEU A 98 0.09 -10.39 -15.05
N HIS A 99 0.08 -11.34 -14.11
CA HIS A 99 -1.01 -12.27 -13.89
C HIS A 99 -1.00 -12.82 -12.46
N HIS A 100 -2.17 -13.17 -11.92
CA HIS A 100 -2.33 -13.79 -10.61
C HIS A 100 -3.33 -14.95 -10.71
N ARG A 101 -2.84 -16.16 -10.44
CA ARG A 101 -3.61 -17.41 -10.34
C ARG A 101 -3.91 -17.68 -8.87
N GLN A 102 -5.13 -17.35 -8.45
CA GLN A 102 -5.51 -17.34 -7.05
C GLN A 102 -5.71 -18.75 -6.46
N ASP A 103 -6.04 -19.71 -7.30
CA ASP A 103 -6.18 -21.13 -6.99
C ASP A 103 -4.83 -21.79 -6.68
N GLU A 104 -3.76 -21.35 -7.35
CA GLU A 104 -2.39 -21.84 -7.16
C GLU A 104 -1.58 -20.96 -6.19
N ASP A 105 -2.13 -19.81 -5.75
CA ASP A 105 -1.45 -18.74 -5.02
C ASP A 105 -0.15 -18.25 -5.73
N GLU A 106 -0.18 -18.24 -7.06
CA GLU A 106 0.95 -17.86 -7.90
C GLU A 106 0.76 -16.48 -8.53
N VAL A 107 1.77 -15.62 -8.39
CA VAL A 107 1.80 -14.28 -8.98
C VAL A 107 2.97 -14.17 -9.96
N LEU A 108 2.63 -14.00 -11.23
CA LEU A 108 3.61 -13.70 -12.27
C LEU A 108 3.84 -12.19 -12.34
N ILE A 109 5.10 -11.77 -12.25
CA ILE A 109 5.49 -10.36 -12.26
C ILE A 109 6.59 -10.09 -13.29
N SER A 110 6.63 -8.86 -13.81
CA SER A 110 7.78 -8.31 -14.51
C SER A 110 8.67 -7.59 -13.50
N VAL A 111 9.90 -8.06 -13.30
CA VAL A 111 10.86 -7.43 -12.40
C VAL A 111 11.59 -6.31 -13.15
N ASN A 112 11.64 -5.12 -12.59
CA ASN A 112 12.40 -4.00 -13.13
C ASN A 112 13.64 -3.78 -12.25
N PRO A 113 14.78 -4.44 -12.52
CA PRO A 113 15.97 -4.27 -11.71
C PRO A 113 16.47 -2.81 -11.77
N PRO A 114 17.09 -2.29 -10.69
CA PRO A 114 17.64 -0.95 -10.67
C PRO A 114 18.60 -0.74 -11.86
N GLY A 115 18.34 0.28 -12.68
CA GLY A 115 19.12 0.59 -13.90
C GLY A 115 18.57 0.04 -15.22
N ALA A 116 17.48 -0.73 -15.22
CA ALA A 116 16.77 -1.18 -16.43
C ALA A 116 15.54 -0.32 -16.76
N GLU A 117 15.55 0.96 -16.38
CA GLU A 117 14.44 1.88 -16.57
C GLU A 117 14.18 2.07 -18.07
N VAL A 118 13.23 1.35 -18.63
CA VAL A 118 12.81 1.56 -20.01
C VAL A 118 12.01 2.85 -20.03
N SER A 119 12.66 3.94 -20.46
CA SER A 119 12.00 5.17 -20.84
C SER A 119 10.96 4.84 -21.91
N HIS A 120 9.68 4.76 -21.53
CA HIS A 120 8.60 4.75 -22.51
C HIS A 120 8.59 6.11 -23.20
N ILE A 121 9.32 6.22 -24.30
CA ILE A 121 9.18 7.30 -25.27
C ILE A 121 7.97 6.93 -26.11
N SER A 122 6.83 7.57 -25.85
CA SER A 122 5.73 7.60 -26.80
C SER A 122 6.13 8.55 -27.93
N LEU A 123 6.36 8.02 -29.14
CA LEU A 123 6.43 8.80 -30.38
C LEU A 123 5.03 9.22 -30.81
#